data_AF-A0A371AXP8-F1
#
_entry.id   AF-A0A371AXP8-F1
#
_cell.length_a   1.000
_cell.length_b   1.000
_cell.length_c   1.000
_cell.angle_alpha   90.00
_cell.angle_beta   90.00
_cell.angle_gamma   90.00
#
_symmetry.space_group_name_H-M   'P 1'
#
loop_
_entity.id
_entity.type
_entity.pdbx_description
1 polymer ?
#
loop_
_entity_poly.entity_id
_entity_poly.type
_entity_poly.pdbx_seq_one_letter_code
_entity_poly.pdbx_strand_id
1 'polypeptide(L)'
;MKNKILFAMLCIAVLTTGCNGSKKEIETSSQTKDSTSSQTKDSTVKENSLENTKPNTPVKPSPELSDDIYSFKFQYNNTVYSLPAAYSDFVANSWKCEEEYTNAKVKPDLNDISTPLINSNSETRLFAFLSNFGNSVDTIDNCHVSSIIIRSDMFDSSDTIYLPGNIQFNKSTADDIKKAYGTPSSVFEGSRYTKYTYTYDVLSYVDLYIDSTTKTLSEIKIDNPVAPDNIVKKPVSTETPESVSAYTAPKAQSDDFSDYICNYAGDLYQLPAPVSAFIKNGWEIDTTNTDSSDPIECTNSSVNAHDRGWVELKRDNKVIRARVFNSTDNAVTIENSTITMLSSDTSDLDSTIPFTVSKNITLGKSKDELTKALQGLNHEMDDRFCYLYATNGNEYDRYIFILDTETKTIDKIEIDLDEAD
;
A
#
# COMPACT_ATOMS: atom_id res chain seq x y z
N MET A 1 -28.36 15.64 18.58
CA MET A 1 -27.33 14.62 18.87
C MET A 1 -27.36 13.55 17.80
N LYS A 2 -26.17 13.19 17.31
CA LYS A 2 -25.83 12.24 16.23
C LYS A 2 -26.10 12.75 14.81
N ASN A 3 -25.16 13.57 14.32
CA ASN A 3 -24.99 13.85 12.90
C ASN A 3 -24.43 12.59 12.23
N LYS A 4 -25.13 12.15 11.18
CA LYS A 4 -24.71 11.09 10.27
C LYS A 4 -23.70 11.67 9.29
N ILE A 5 -22.48 11.15 9.29
CA ILE A 5 -21.51 11.43 8.25
C ILE A 5 -21.71 10.36 7.17
N LEU A 6 -22.07 10.82 5.98
CA LEU A 6 -22.22 10.04 4.76
C LEU A 6 -20.90 10.19 3.98
N PHE A 7 -20.12 9.12 3.81
CA PHE A 7 -18.92 9.15 2.96
C PHE A 7 -19.12 8.28 1.73
N ALA A 8 -18.80 8.87 0.58
CA ALA A 8 -18.99 8.33 -0.75
C ALA A 8 -17.95 7.24 -1.05
N MET A 9 -18.40 6.06 -1.50
CA MET A 9 -17.54 5.04 -2.10
C MET A 9 -17.07 5.52 -3.47
N LEU A 10 -15.75 5.55 -3.66
CA LEU A 10 -15.11 5.81 -4.94
C LEU A 10 -15.22 4.56 -5.83
N CYS A 11 -16.13 4.56 -6.79
CA CYS A 11 -16.19 3.55 -7.84
C CYS A 11 -15.10 3.85 -8.89
N ILE A 12 -14.02 3.07 -8.92
CA ILE A 12 -13.08 3.09 -10.05
C ILE A 12 -13.70 2.31 -11.21
N ALA A 13 -14.20 3.05 -12.21
CA ALA A 13 -14.65 2.48 -13.48
C ALA A 13 -13.47 2.44 -14.46
N VAL A 14 -13.01 1.24 -14.80
CA VAL A 14 -12.01 1.04 -15.87
C VAL A 14 -12.72 1.17 -17.22
N LEU A 15 -12.43 2.25 -17.95
CA LEU A 15 -12.87 2.45 -19.33
C LEU A 15 -11.91 1.74 -20.29
N THR A 16 -12.36 0.67 -20.93
CA THR A 16 -11.64 0.08 -22.07
C THR A 16 -11.90 0.89 -23.33
N THR A 17 -10.90 1.65 -23.78
CA THR A 17 -10.89 2.25 -25.11
C THR A 17 -10.59 1.18 -26.16
N GLY A 18 -11.61 0.84 -26.95
CA GLY A 18 -11.46 0.02 -28.14
C GLY A 18 -10.87 0.85 -29.29
N CYS A 19 -9.71 0.42 -29.81
CA CYS A 19 -9.22 0.86 -31.10
C CYS A 19 -9.61 -0.18 -32.16
N ASN A 20 -10.60 0.17 -32.97
CA ASN A 20 -10.94 -0.50 -34.22
C ASN A 20 -10.21 0.24 -35.35
N GLY A 21 -9.34 -0.43 -36.08
CA GLY A 21 -8.52 0.18 -37.14
C GLY A 21 -8.07 -0.85 -38.16
N SER A 22 -8.84 -0.95 -39.23
CA SER A 22 -8.65 -1.83 -40.39
C SER A 22 -7.42 -1.47 -41.23
N LYS A 23 -6.73 -2.48 -41.80
CA LYS A 23 -6.49 -2.63 -43.26
C LYS A 23 -5.52 -3.76 -43.64
N LYS A 24 -5.97 -4.47 -44.68
CA LYS A 24 -5.27 -5.01 -45.86
C LYS A 24 -4.45 -6.30 -45.74
N GLU A 25 -5.09 -7.35 -46.26
CA GLU A 25 -4.50 -8.41 -47.08
C GLU A 25 -3.42 -7.92 -48.04
N ILE A 26 -2.32 -8.66 -48.09
CA ILE A 26 -1.59 -8.91 -49.33
C ILE A 26 -1.38 -10.42 -49.42
N GLU A 27 -2.17 -11.04 -50.28
CA GLU A 27 -1.87 -12.33 -50.87
C GLU A 27 -0.61 -12.21 -51.73
N THR A 28 0.28 -13.20 -51.66
CA THR A 28 1.13 -13.53 -52.80
C THR A 28 1.11 -15.05 -52.95
N SER A 29 0.27 -15.50 -53.87
CA SER A 29 0.28 -16.84 -54.45
C SER A 29 1.43 -16.95 -55.46
N SER A 30 2.16 -18.07 -55.45
CA SER A 30 2.58 -18.74 -56.69
C SER A 30 3.01 -20.20 -56.45
N GLN A 31 2.03 -21.09 -56.66
CA GLN A 31 2.05 -22.24 -57.57
C GLN A 31 3.29 -23.16 -57.72
N THR A 32 3.11 -24.39 -57.19
CA THR A 32 3.08 -25.74 -57.85
C THR A 32 4.21 -26.24 -58.77
N LYS A 33 4.73 -27.43 -58.43
CA LYS A 33 4.73 -28.75 -59.15
C LYS A 33 6.02 -29.53 -58.83
N ASP A 34 6.13 -30.85 -58.81
CA ASP A 34 5.26 -32.03 -58.65
C ASP A 34 6.24 -33.24 -58.62
N SER A 35 5.79 -34.39 -58.12
CA SER A 35 6.31 -35.75 -58.38
C SER A 35 7.64 -36.22 -57.75
N THR A 36 7.57 -37.17 -56.80
CA THR A 36 7.62 -38.62 -57.11
C THR A 36 7.69 -39.46 -55.82
N SER A 37 6.83 -40.49 -55.79
CA SER A 37 6.68 -41.56 -54.81
C SER A 37 7.95 -42.39 -54.56
N SER A 38 8.16 -42.81 -53.30
CA SER A 38 8.70 -44.13 -52.95
C SER A 38 8.25 -44.52 -51.55
N GLN A 39 7.41 -45.56 -51.46
CA GLN A 39 7.05 -46.26 -50.23
C GLN A 39 8.23 -47.11 -49.73
N THR A 40 8.53 -47.10 -48.43
CA THR A 40 8.84 -48.35 -47.71
C THR A 40 8.61 -48.23 -46.19
N LYS A 41 7.64 -49.02 -45.72
CA LYS A 41 7.49 -49.75 -44.44
C LYS A 41 8.01 -49.15 -43.13
N ASP A 42 7.03 -48.83 -42.28
CA ASP A 42 6.72 -49.51 -41.01
C ASP A 42 7.89 -49.75 -40.03
N SER A 43 7.93 -48.94 -38.99
CA SER A 43 8.46 -49.31 -37.69
C SER A 43 7.68 -48.56 -36.62
N THR A 44 6.85 -49.34 -35.94
CA THR A 44 6.00 -48.97 -34.81
C THR A 44 6.86 -48.46 -33.66
N VAL A 45 6.78 -47.17 -33.33
CA VAL A 45 7.20 -46.65 -32.03
C VAL A 45 5.94 -46.39 -31.24
N LYS A 46 5.70 -47.23 -30.22
CA LYS A 46 4.67 -47.02 -29.22
C LYS A 46 4.96 -45.71 -28.51
N GLU A 47 4.15 -44.71 -28.78
CA GLU A 47 4.02 -43.53 -27.94
C GLU A 47 3.41 -43.99 -26.61
N ASN A 48 4.26 -44.12 -25.60
CA ASN A 48 3.84 -44.41 -24.23
C ASN A 48 3.26 -43.10 -23.68
N SER A 49 1.99 -42.81 -23.97
CA SER A 49 1.26 -41.78 -23.25
C SER A 49 1.16 -42.23 -21.79
N LEU A 50 1.96 -41.60 -20.93
CA LEU A 50 1.71 -41.64 -19.50
C LEU A 50 0.43 -40.85 -19.25
N GLU A 51 -0.71 -41.54 -19.33
CA GLU A 51 -1.93 -41.12 -18.65
C GLU A 51 -1.58 -40.97 -17.17
N ASN A 52 -1.37 -39.73 -16.73
CA ASN A 52 -1.43 -39.39 -15.32
C ASN A 52 -2.87 -39.61 -14.85
N THR A 53 -3.18 -40.85 -14.48
CA THR A 53 -4.45 -41.21 -13.85
C THR A 53 -4.42 -40.66 -12.42
N LYS A 54 -4.83 -39.39 -12.27
CA LYS A 54 -5.17 -38.82 -10.96
C LYS A 54 -6.41 -39.57 -10.46
N PRO A 55 -6.42 -40.16 -9.26
CA PRO A 55 -7.59 -40.87 -8.77
C PRO A 55 -8.78 -39.90 -8.66
N ASN A 56 -9.83 -40.17 -9.44
CA ASN A 56 -11.05 -39.37 -9.60
C ASN A 56 -11.99 -39.54 -8.39
N THR A 57 -11.49 -39.27 -7.20
CA THR A 57 -12.33 -39.20 -5.99
C THR A 57 -12.82 -37.76 -5.86
N PRO A 58 -14.15 -37.52 -5.73
CA PRO A 58 -14.67 -36.18 -5.53
C PRO A 58 -14.03 -35.54 -4.30
N VAL A 59 -13.44 -34.36 -4.48
CA VAL A 59 -12.91 -33.55 -3.38
C VAL A 59 -14.07 -33.17 -2.47
N LYS A 60 -13.94 -33.42 -1.18
CA LYS A 60 -14.92 -33.08 -0.15
C LYS A 60 -14.45 -31.87 0.66
N PRO A 61 -15.38 -31.07 1.21
CA PRO A 61 -15.02 -30.00 2.12
C PRO A 61 -14.30 -30.57 3.34
N SER A 62 -13.17 -29.95 3.70
CA SER A 62 -12.36 -30.29 4.86
C SER A 62 -13.07 -29.84 6.13
N PRO A 63 -13.07 -30.65 7.20
CA PRO A 63 -13.61 -30.22 8.50
C PRO A 63 -12.86 -29.01 9.09
N GLU A 64 -11.64 -28.71 8.63
CA GLU A 64 -10.83 -27.58 9.08
C GLU A 64 -11.37 -26.20 8.64
N LEU A 65 -12.23 -26.18 7.61
CA LEU A 65 -12.88 -24.94 7.14
C LEU A 65 -13.84 -24.36 8.18
N SER A 66 -14.43 -25.20 9.04
CA SER A 66 -15.52 -24.81 9.95
C SER A 66 -16.72 -24.19 9.21
N ASP A 67 -17.63 -23.55 9.97
CA ASP A 67 -18.78 -22.81 9.44
C ASP A 67 -18.59 -21.29 9.49
N ASP A 68 -17.46 -20.81 10.02
CA ASP A 68 -17.21 -19.39 10.24
C ASP A 68 -16.56 -18.71 9.03
N ILE A 69 -17.30 -17.85 8.33
CA ILE A 69 -16.80 -17.02 7.22
C ILE A 69 -15.67 -16.06 7.64
N TYR A 70 -15.64 -15.68 8.93
CA TYR A 70 -14.62 -14.79 9.49
C TYR A 70 -13.36 -15.52 9.93
N SER A 71 -13.27 -16.84 9.70
CA SER A 71 -12.01 -17.57 9.77
C SER A 71 -11.05 -17.22 8.63
N PHE A 72 -11.55 -16.54 7.58
CA PHE A 72 -10.80 -16.18 6.36
C PHE A 72 -10.11 -17.37 5.69
N LYS A 73 -10.72 -18.55 5.83
CA LYS A 73 -10.24 -19.78 5.21
C LYS A 73 -10.89 -20.04 3.88
N PHE A 74 -10.15 -20.73 3.02
CA PHE A 74 -10.70 -21.39 1.85
C PHE A 74 -9.93 -22.67 1.60
N GLN A 75 -10.58 -23.62 0.95
CA GLN A 75 -9.97 -24.85 0.49
C GLN A 75 -9.88 -24.80 -1.02
N TYR A 76 -8.69 -25.05 -1.55
CA TYR A 76 -8.48 -25.33 -2.96
C TYR A 76 -8.04 -26.79 -3.11
N ASN A 77 -8.80 -27.56 -3.86
CA ASN A 77 -8.67 -29.02 -3.95
C ASN A 77 -8.54 -29.65 -2.56
N ASN A 78 -7.40 -30.22 -2.20
CA ASN A 78 -7.21 -30.90 -0.91
C ASN A 78 -6.48 -30.04 0.14
N THR A 79 -6.17 -28.78 -0.16
CA THR A 79 -5.39 -27.89 0.71
C THR A 79 -6.28 -26.78 1.26
N VAL A 80 -6.25 -26.59 2.58
CA VAL A 80 -6.90 -25.46 3.27
C VAL A 80 -5.87 -24.36 3.50
N TYR A 81 -6.23 -23.13 3.17
CA TYR A 81 -5.48 -21.92 3.46
C TYR A 81 -6.26 -21.07 4.45
N SER A 82 -5.56 -20.29 5.26
CA SER A 82 -6.12 -19.30 6.18
C SER A 82 -5.41 -17.99 5.93
N LEU A 83 -6.13 -16.93 5.55
CA LEU A 83 -5.49 -15.63 5.30
C LEU A 83 -5.31 -14.81 6.59
N PRO A 84 -4.21 -14.06 6.73
CA PRO A 84 -3.06 -14.11 5.84
C PRO A 84 -2.27 -15.42 5.99
N ALA A 85 -1.69 -15.89 4.89
CA ALA A 85 -0.84 -17.10 4.86
C ALA A 85 0.52 -16.77 4.25
N ALA A 86 1.58 -17.45 4.70
CA ALA A 86 2.91 -17.25 4.13
C ALA A 86 2.91 -17.59 2.64
N TYR A 87 3.56 -16.77 1.81
CA TYR A 87 3.65 -17.06 0.38
C TYR A 87 4.35 -18.42 0.12
N SER A 88 5.30 -18.80 0.99
CA SER A 88 5.93 -20.12 0.97
C SER A 88 4.93 -21.28 1.05
N ASP A 89 3.80 -21.12 1.75
CA ASP A 89 2.77 -22.16 1.85
C ASP A 89 2.06 -22.36 0.51
N PHE A 90 1.85 -21.28 -0.25
CA PHE A 90 1.34 -21.35 -1.62
C PHE A 90 2.36 -22.04 -2.54
N VAL A 91 3.64 -21.66 -2.46
CA VAL A 91 4.72 -22.28 -3.24
C VAL A 91 4.82 -23.78 -2.96
N ALA A 92 4.74 -24.20 -1.69
CA ALA A 92 4.73 -25.61 -1.29
C ALA A 92 3.56 -26.40 -1.92
N ASN A 93 2.47 -25.71 -2.29
CA ASN A 93 1.30 -26.27 -2.95
C ASN A 93 1.25 -25.97 -4.46
N SER A 94 2.43 -25.78 -5.07
CA SER A 94 2.64 -25.60 -6.53
C SER A 94 2.06 -24.32 -7.13
N TRP A 95 1.72 -23.34 -6.30
CA TRP A 95 1.42 -21.99 -6.78
C TRP A 95 2.71 -21.22 -7.04
N LYS A 96 2.67 -20.30 -8.01
CA LYS A 96 3.75 -19.35 -8.27
C LYS A 96 3.16 -18.02 -8.73
N CYS A 97 3.80 -16.92 -8.35
CA CYS A 97 3.56 -15.62 -8.95
C CYS A 97 4.04 -15.58 -10.41
N GLU A 98 3.71 -14.50 -11.11
CA GLU A 98 4.28 -14.24 -12.43
C GLU A 98 5.80 -14.01 -12.36
N GLU A 99 6.51 -14.30 -13.45
CA GLU A 99 7.98 -14.35 -13.46
C GLU A 99 8.62 -13.02 -13.03
N GLU A 100 7.99 -11.90 -13.36
CA GLU A 100 8.44 -10.56 -12.98
C GLU A 100 8.52 -10.33 -11.46
N TYR A 101 7.73 -11.09 -10.68
CA TYR A 101 7.71 -10.97 -9.21
C TYR A 101 8.63 -11.96 -8.50
N THR A 102 9.25 -12.92 -9.20
CA THR A 102 10.03 -14.02 -8.59
C THR A 102 11.16 -13.53 -7.68
N ASN A 103 11.73 -12.35 -7.96
CA ASN A 103 12.78 -11.72 -7.15
C ASN A 103 12.38 -10.32 -6.67
N ALA A 104 11.08 -10.03 -6.61
CA ALA A 104 10.61 -8.73 -6.21
C ALA A 104 11.09 -8.39 -4.80
N LYS A 105 11.49 -7.12 -4.64
CA LYS A 105 11.76 -6.48 -3.36
C LYS A 105 10.47 -5.82 -2.91
N VAL A 106 10.00 -6.18 -1.72
CA VAL A 106 8.70 -5.78 -1.18
C VAL A 106 8.96 -4.92 0.04
N LYS A 107 8.49 -3.67 0.00
CA LYS A 107 8.62 -2.78 1.16
C LYS A 107 7.62 -3.19 2.26
N PRO A 108 7.88 -2.84 3.52
CA PRO A 108 6.91 -3.02 4.61
C PRO A 108 5.59 -2.29 4.33
N ASP A 109 4.64 -2.95 3.70
CA ASP A 109 3.34 -2.38 3.36
C ASP A 109 2.29 -3.48 3.18
N LEU A 110 1.03 -3.08 3.30
CA LEU A 110 -0.13 -3.91 3.03
C LEU A 110 -0.39 -3.97 1.53
N ASN A 111 -0.46 -5.19 1.00
CA ASN A 111 -0.83 -5.45 -0.39
C ASN A 111 0.09 -4.76 -1.44
N ASP A 112 1.37 -4.55 -1.11
CA ASP A 112 2.40 -3.92 -1.96
C ASP A 112 2.49 -4.57 -3.35
N ILE A 113 2.38 -5.91 -3.40
CA ILE A 113 2.33 -6.67 -4.65
C ILE A 113 0.93 -7.21 -4.89
N SER A 114 0.48 -7.07 -6.13
CA SER A 114 -0.78 -7.57 -6.62
C SER A 114 -0.53 -8.40 -7.89
N THR A 115 -0.69 -9.72 -7.82
CA THR A 115 -0.25 -10.62 -8.90
C THR A 115 -1.13 -11.87 -9.00
N PRO A 116 -1.35 -12.41 -10.22
CA PRO A 116 -1.89 -13.75 -10.37
C PRO A 116 -0.96 -14.81 -9.75
N LEU A 117 -1.51 -15.65 -8.87
CA LEU A 117 -0.89 -16.93 -8.54
C LEU A 117 -1.42 -18.00 -9.49
N ILE A 118 -0.50 -18.72 -10.12
CA ILE A 118 -0.78 -19.76 -11.10
C ILE A 118 -0.43 -21.11 -10.48
N ASN A 119 -1.39 -22.03 -10.40
CA ASN A 119 -1.12 -23.39 -9.95
C ASN A 119 -0.46 -24.20 -11.08
N SER A 120 0.76 -24.68 -10.86
CA SER A 120 1.53 -25.40 -11.88
C SER A 120 0.95 -26.79 -12.21
N ASN A 121 0.02 -27.31 -11.40
CA ASN A 121 -0.59 -28.62 -11.63
C ASN A 121 -1.89 -28.57 -12.47
N SER A 122 -2.52 -27.40 -12.61
CA SER A 122 -3.81 -27.25 -13.31
C SER A 122 -3.94 -25.98 -14.15
N GLU A 123 -2.93 -25.10 -14.15
CA GLU A 123 -2.98 -23.76 -14.76
C GLU A 123 -4.04 -22.81 -14.20
N THR A 124 -4.81 -23.24 -13.19
CA THR A 124 -5.77 -22.39 -12.48
C THR A 124 -5.08 -21.17 -11.90
N ARG A 125 -5.77 -20.03 -11.99
CA ARG A 125 -5.29 -18.76 -11.47
C ARG A 125 -6.21 -18.26 -10.36
N LEU A 126 -5.60 -17.68 -9.35
CA LEU A 126 -6.25 -16.74 -8.44
C LEU A 126 -5.45 -15.46 -8.44
N PHE A 127 -6.09 -14.34 -8.15
CA PHE A 127 -5.39 -13.08 -7.99
C PHE A 127 -5.07 -12.89 -6.51
N ALA A 128 -3.82 -12.60 -6.16
CA ALA A 128 -3.38 -12.47 -4.77
C ALA A 128 -2.77 -11.10 -4.52
N PHE A 129 -2.94 -10.62 -3.31
CA PHE A 129 -2.26 -9.45 -2.79
C PHE A 129 -1.30 -9.90 -1.69
N LEU A 130 -0.05 -9.49 -1.81
CA LEU A 130 1.00 -9.87 -0.88
C LEU A 130 1.40 -8.67 -0.02
N SER A 131 1.49 -8.92 1.29
CA SER A 131 1.94 -7.95 2.28
C SER A 131 3.28 -8.38 2.88
N ASN A 132 4.16 -7.41 3.09
CA ASN A 132 5.34 -7.58 3.93
C ASN A 132 5.03 -6.97 5.31
N PHE A 133 4.68 -7.82 6.27
CA PHE A 133 4.41 -7.38 7.64
C PHE A 133 5.68 -7.09 8.47
N GLY A 134 6.86 -7.22 7.87
CA GLY A 134 8.14 -6.92 8.50
C GLY A 134 8.37 -5.41 8.71
N ASN A 135 9.61 -5.04 9.00
CA ASN A 135 10.04 -3.65 9.21
C ASN A 135 11.10 -3.18 8.19
N SER A 136 11.55 -4.08 7.32
CA SER A 136 12.56 -3.82 6.30
C SER A 136 12.10 -4.41 4.96
N VAL A 137 12.65 -3.91 3.86
CA VAL A 137 12.46 -4.51 2.54
C VAL A 137 12.90 -5.98 2.58
N ASP A 138 12.07 -6.83 2.00
CA ASP A 138 12.35 -8.26 1.91
C ASP A 138 12.01 -8.82 0.53
N THR A 139 12.33 -10.09 0.31
CA THR A 139 11.90 -10.82 -0.89
C THR A 139 10.49 -11.35 -0.71
N ILE A 140 9.79 -11.57 -1.82
CA ILE A 140 8.44 -12.14 -1.86
C ILE A 140 8.29 -13.45 -1.06
N ASP A 141 9.35 -14.26 -0.97
CA ASP A 141 9.38 -15.50 -0.19
C ASP A 141 9.09 -15.32 1.31
N ASN A 142 9.37 -14.13 1.85
CA ASN A 142 9.10 -13.76 3.25
C ASN A 142 7.80 -12.98 3.42
N CYS A 143 7.03 -12.78 2.34
CA CYS A 143 5.75 -12.09 2.36
C CYS A 143 4.59 -13.04 2.65
N HIS A 144 3.42 -12.45 2.90
CA HIS A 144 2.19 -13.17 3.17
C HIS A 144 1.13 -12.80 2.14
N VAL A 145 0.39 -13.78 1.64
CA VAL A 145 -0.85 -13.54 0.91
C VAL A 145 -1.89 -13.08 1.92
N SER A 146 -2.28 -11.80 1.85
CA SER A 146 -3.22 -11.14 2.76
C SER A 146 -4.63 -11.06 2.19
N SER A 147 -4.73 -11.02 0.85
CA SER A 147 -6.01 -11.02 0.16
C SER A 147 -5.96 -11.88 -1.09
N ILE A 148 -7.11 -12.42 -1.48
CA ILE A 148 -7.28 -13.11 -2.77
C ILE A 148 -8.58 -12.69 -3.45
N ILE A 149 -8.57 -12.79 -4.79
CA ILE A 149 -9.76 -12.75 -5.64
C ILE A 149 -9.76 -13.99 -6.53
N ILE A 150 -10.86 -14.73 -6.49
CA ILE A 150 -11.12 -15.90 -7.33
C ILE A 150 -12.30 -15.58 -8.23
N ARG A 151 -12.15 -15.72 -9.54
CA ARG A 151 -13.21 -15.45 -10.51
C ARG A 151 -13.43 -16.64 -11.44
N SER A 152 -14.67 -16.82 -11.89
CA SER A 152 -15.06 -17.96 -12.71
C SER A 152 -14.29 -18.04 -14.03
N ASP A 153 -13.94 -16.89 -14.61
CA ASP A 153 -13.19 -16.78 -15.87
C ASP A 153 -11.71 -17.15 -15.74
N MET A 154 -11.20 -17.31 -14.52
CA MET A 154 -9.80 -17.64 -14.23
C MET A 154 -9.62 -19.05 -13.64
N PHE A 155 -10.71 -19.82 -13.53
CA PHE A 155 -10.75 -21.06 -12.77
C PHE A 155 -11.03 -22.28 -13.66
N ASP A 156 -10.20 -23.31 -13.56
CA ASP A 156 -10.42 -24.59 -14.26
C ASP A 156 -11.59 -25.35 -13.62
N SER A 157 -12.54 -25.81 -14.44
CA SER A 157 -13.71 -26.58 -14.01
C SER A 157 -13.40 -27.92 -13.32
N SER A 158 -12.19 -28.45 -13.45
CA SER A 158 -11.73 -29.68 -12.80
C SER A 158 -11.25 -29.45 -11.36
N ASP A 159 -10.89 -28.21 -11.02
CA ASP A 159 -10.53 -27.84 -9.65
C ASP A 159 -11.76 -27.58 -8.79
N THR A 160 -11.59 -27.60 -7.47
CA THR A 160 -12.68 -27.35 -6.51
C THR A 160 -12.26 -26.35 -5.46
N ILE A 161 -13.14 -25.38 -5.18
CA ILE A 161 -13.00 -24.45 -4.06
C ILE A 161 -14.18 -24.57 -3.11
N TYR A 162 -13.87 -24.65 -1.81
CA TYR A 162 -14.83 -24.56 -0.72
C TYR A 162 -14.49 -23.40 0.21
N LEU A 163 -15.52 -22.69 0.64
CA LEU A 163 -15.48 -21.76 1.77
C LEU A 163 -16.10 -22.45 3.01
N PRO A 164 -15.96 -21.85 4.22
CA PRO A 164 -16.65 -22.29 5.42
C PRO A 164 -18.16 -22.54 5.19
N GLY A 165 -18.77 -23.40 5.99
CA GLY A 165 -20.21 -23.70 5.85
C GLY A 165 -20.55 -24.50 4.58
N ASN A 166 -19.56 -25.15 3.97
CA ASN A 166 -19.68 -25.96 2.75
C ASN A 166 -20.15 -25.17 1.51
N ILE A 167 -19.86 -23.87 1.45
CA ILE A 167 -20.14 -23.06 0.27
C ILE A 167 -19.14 -23.41 -0.84
N GLN A 168 -19.64 -23.90 -1.97
CA GLN A 168 -18.83 -24.35 -3.09
C GLN A 168 -18.86 -23.33 -4.22
N PHE A 169 -17.67 -22.93 -4.67
CA PHE A 169 -17.50 -22.03 -5.82
C PHE A 169 -18.14 -22.61 -7.10
N ASN A 170 -18.72 -21.74 -7.93
CA ASN A 170 -19.49 -22.08 -9.14
C ASN A 170 -20.74 -22.97 -8.95
N LYS A 171 -21.12 -23.31 -7.71
CA LYS A 171 -22.28 -24.17 -7.43
C LYS A 171 -23.25 -23.58 -6.41
N SER A 172 -22.75 -23.03 -5.31
CA SER A 172 -23.59 -22.47 -4.27
C SER A 172 -24.36 -21.25 -4.77
N THR A 173 -25.61 -21.14 -4.33
CA THR A 173 -26.53 -20.07 -4.66
C THR A 173 -26.55 -18.99 -3.58
N ALA A 174 -27.26 -17.89 -3.85
CA ALA A 174 -27.54 -16.87 -2.83
C ALA A 174 -28.23 -17.45 -1.58
N ASP A 175 -29.11 -18.44 -1.75
CA ASP A 175 -29.84 -19.05 -0.64
C ASP A 175 -28.93 -19.94 0.21
N ASP A 176 -28.01 -20.68 -0.42
CA ASP A 176 -27.00 -21.46 0.30
C ASP A 176 -26.12 -20.54 1.16
N ILE A 177 -25.64 -19.43 0.58
CA ILE A 177 -24.80 -18.44 1.26
C ILE A 177 -25.53 -17.84 2.47
N LYS A 178 -26.79 -17.38 2.29
CA LYS A 178 -27.59 -16.81 3.38
C LYS A 178 -27.91 -17.83 4.46
N LYS A 179 -28.11 -19.10 4.08
CA LYS A 179 -28.32 -20.19 5.03
C LYS A 179 -27.07 -20.48 5.86
N ALA A 180 -25.88 -20.42 5.25
CA ALA A 180 -24.62 -20.68 5.92
C ALA A 180 -24.22 -19.51 6.85
N TYR A 181 -24.29 -18.28 6.36
CA TYR A 181 -23.68 -17.12 7.04
C TYR A 181 -24.70 -16.12 7.60
N GLY A 182 -25.98 -16.29 7.33
CA GLY A 182 -27.03 -15.40 7.81
C GLY A 182 -27.14 -14.10 7.00
N THR A 183 -27.33 -12.99 7.70
CA THR A 183 -27.56 -11.68 7.06
C THR A 183 -26.22 -11.02 6.72
N PRO A 184 -25.98 -10.64 5.45
CA PRO A 184 -24.77 -9.92 5.05
C PRO A 184 -24.73 -8.50 5.64
N SER A 185 -23.53 -7.98 5.86
CA SER A 185 -23.30 -6.59 6.29
C SER A 185 -23.79 -5.57 5.25
N SER A 186 -23.65 -5.89 3.95
CA SER A 186 -24.23 -5.09 2.87
C SER A 186 -24.55 -5.93 1.64
N VAL A 187 -25.45 -5.41 0.80
CA VAL A 187 -25.85 -6.01 -0.47
C VAL A 187 -25.79 -4.95 -1.57
N PHE A 188 -25.13 -5.27 -2.68
CA PHE A 188 -25.17 -4.47 -3.91
C PHE A 188 -25.80 -5.29 -5.04
N GLU A 189 -26.85 -4.75 -5.64
CA GLU A 189 -27.56 -5.36 -6.77
C GLU A 189 -27.16 -4.68 -8.07
N GLY A 190 -26.37 -5.37 -8.88
CA GLY A 190 -26.00 -4.96 -10.22
C GLY A 190 -26.76 -5.72 -11.31
N SER A 191 -26.64 -5.27 -12.55
CA SER A 191 -27.24 -5.95 -13.71
C SER A 191 -26.60 -7.31 -14.01
N ARG A 192 -25.31 -7.46 -13.72
CA ARG A 192 -24.52 -8.68 -13.99
C ARG A 192 -24.37 -9.61 -12.79
N TYR A 193 -24.47 -9.08 -11.58
CA TYR A 193 -24.29 -9.86 -10.36
C TYR A 193 -24.98 -9.20 -9.16
N THR A 194 -25.17 -9.98 -8.10
CA THR A 194 -25.48 -9.48 -6.76
C THR A 194 -24.30 -9.75 -5.85
N LYS A 195 -23.77 -8.72 -5.19
CA LYS A 195 -22.66 -8.83 -4.25
C LYS A 195 -23.18 -8.84 -2.81
N TYR A 196 -22.71 -9.81 -2.03
CA TYR A 196 -22.93 -9.93 -0.60
C TYR A 196 -21.61 -9.69 0.15
N THR A 197 -21.60 -8.72 1.05
CA THR A 197 -20.41 -8.39 1.85
C THR A 197 -20.62 -8.84 3.29
N TYR A 198 -19.65 -9.58 3.84
CA TYR A 198 -19.55 -9.96 5.25
C TYR A 198 -18.32 -9.28 5.85
N THR A 199 -18.56 -8.18 6.57
CA THR A 199 -17.50 -7.37 7.19
C THR A 199 -17.24 -7.86 8.60
N TYR A 200 -15.97 -8.18 8.90
CA TYR A 200 -15.50 -8.40 10.28
C TYR A 200 -14.96 -7.10 10.86
N ASP A 201 -14.10 -6.42 10.10
CA ASP A 201 -13.51 -5.12 10.43
C ASP A 201 -13.28 -4.30 9.14
N VAL A 202 -12.80 -3.07 9.27
CA VAL A 202 -12.62 -2.10 8.17
C VAL A 202 -11.79 -2.69 7.02
N LEU A 203 -10.72 -3.42 7.32
CA LEU A 203 -9.84 -4.04 6.32
C LEU A 203 -10.06 -5.55 6.16
N SER A 204 -10.87 -6.18 7.01
CA SER A 204 -11.07 -7.64 7.02
C SER A 204 -12.51 -7.99 6.68
N TYR A 205 -12.74 -8.55 5.49
CA TYR A 205 -14.07 -8.86 4.98
C TYR A 205 -14.05 -9.92 3.88
N VAL A 206 -15.22 -10.47 3.60
CA VAL A 206 -15.45 -11.40 2.48
C VAL A 206 -16.57 -10.85 1.59
N ASP A 207 -16.26 -10.67 0.30
CA ASP A 207 -17.24 -10.32 -0.73
C ASP A 207 -17.54 -11.56 -1.60
N LEU A 208 -18.83 -11.87 -1.76
CA LEU A 208 -19.33 -13.00 -2.54
C LEU A 208 -20.26 -12.50 -3.64
N TYR A 209 -19.95 -12.83 -4.89
CA TYR A 209 -20.66 -12.35 -6.06
C TYR A 209 -21.46 -13.49 -6.68
N ILE A 210 -22.78 -13.31 -6.76
CA ILE A 210 -23.68 -14.23 -7.45
C ILE A 210 -23.94 -13.71 -8.85
N ASP A 211 -23.56 -14.47 -9.87
CA ASP A 211 -23.79 -14.10 -11.27
C ASP A 211 -25.29 -14.10 -11.59
N SER A 212 -25.75 -13.08 -12.33
CA SER A 212 -27.16 -12.87 -12.58
C SER A 212 -27.76 -13.86 -13.60
N THR A 213 -26.92 -14.58 -14.36
CA THR A 213 -27.36 -15.54 -15.38
C THR A 213 -27.41 -16.96 -14.80
N THR A 214 -26.29 -17.42 -14.26
CA THR A 214 -26.12 -18.77 -13.70
C THR A 214 -26.75 -18.91 -12.32
N LYS A 215 -26.95 -17.78 -11.61
CA LYS A 215 -27.46 -17.73 -10.23
C LYS A 215 -26.58 -18.45 -9.20
N THR A 216 -25.31 -18.67 -9.52
CA THR A 216 -24.32 -19.29 -8.64
C THR A 216 -23.19 -18.33 -8.28
N LEU A 217 -22.44 -18.67 -7.24
CA LEU A 217 -21.27 -17.94 -6.77
C LEU A 217 -20.19 -17.94 -7.85
N SER A 218 -19.93 -16.78 -8.44
CA SER A 218 -19.06 -16.61 -9.60
C SER A 218 -17.75 -15.88 -9.29
N GLU A 219 -17.70 -15.14 -8.17
CA GLU A 219 -16.48 -14.51 -7.67
C GLU A 219 -16.46 -14.47 -6.13
N ILE A 220 -15.27 -14.68 -5.57
CA ILE A 220 -14.96 -14.63 -4.15
C ILE A 220 -13.82 -13.64 -3.97
N LYS A 221 -13.96 -12.71 -3.03
CA LYS A 221 -12.87 -11.88 -2.53
C LYS A 221 -12.77 -12.04 -1.03
N ILE A 222 -11.57 -12.36 -0.55
CA ILE A 222 -11.25 -12.48 0.87
C ILE A 222 -10.14 -11.47 1.14
N ASP A 223 -10.36 -10.54 2.05
CA ASP A 223 -9.36 -9.62 2.55
C ASP A 223 -9.17 -9.86 4.05
N ASN A 224 -7.93 -10.15 4.45
CA ASN A 224 -7.54 -10.16 5.86
C ASN A 224 -6.07 -9.75 6.02
N PRO A 225 -5.72 -8.47 5.86
CA PRO A 225 -4.36 -7.96 5.97
C PRO A 225 -3.93 -7.74 7.45
N VAL A 226 -4.36 -8.61 8.36
CA VAL A 226 -4.00 -8.53 9.79
C VAL A 226 -2.73 -9.34 10.02
N ALA A 227 -1.63 -8.64 10.33
CA ALA A 227 -0.33 -9.28 10.58
C ALA A 227 -0.44 -10.42 11.61
N PRO A 228 0.11 -11.62 11.33
CA PRO A 228 0.22 -12.69 12.32
C PRO A 228 1.03 -12.27 13.56
N ASP A 229 0.69 -12.79 14.73
CA ASP A 229 1.41 -12.49 15.99
C ASP A 229 2.89 -12.90 15.97
N ASN A 230 3.26 -13.85 15.11
CA ASN A 230 4.59 -14.45 15.02
C ASN A 230 5.49 -13.82 13.96
N ILE A 231 5.16 -12.64 13.43
CA ILE A 231 6.01 -11.95 12.46
C ILE A 231 7.37 -11.61 13.08
N VAL A 232 8.43 -12.11 12.46
CA VAL A 232 9.82 -11.85 12.86
C VAL A 232 10.33 -10.62 12.14
N LYS A 233 10.53 -9.52 12.88
CA LYS A 233 11.15 -8.30 12.37
C LYS A 233 12.66 -8.46 12.22
N LYS A 234 13.26 -7.84 11.19
CA LYS A 234 14.71 -7.77 11.04
C LYS A 234 15.30 -6.82 12.11
N PRO A 235 16.58 -7.02 12.50
CA PRO A 235 17.26 -6.08 13.39
C PRO A 235 17.23 -4.66 12.82
N VAL A 236 16.99 -3.67 13.70
CA VAL A 236 17.07 -2.25 13.33
C VAL A 236 18.54 -1.89 13.05
N SER A 237 18.78 -1.25 11.92
CA SER A 237 20.11 -0.78 11.52
C SER A 237 20.52 0.45 12.31
N THR A 238 21.73 0.42 12.85
CA THR A 238 22.41 1.59 13.46
C THR A 238 23.42 2.22 12.50
N GLU A 239 23.60 1.68 11.30
CA GLU A 239 24.50 2.25 10.30
C GLU A 239 23.96 3.57 9.79
N THR A 240 24.82 4.59 9.70
CA THR A 240 24.44 5.90 9.18
C THR A 240 24.26 5.85 7.67
N PRO A 241 23.04 6.10 7.15
CA PRO A 241 22.78 6.08 5.71
C PRO A 241 23.54 7.18 4.95
N GLU A 242 23.70 7.00 3.64
CA GLU A 242 24.30 8.02 2.77
C GLU A 242 23.52 9.34 2.82
N SER A 243 22.18 9.27 2.80
CA SER A 243 21.30 10.44 2.92
C SER A 243 21.54 11.26 4.20
N VAL A 244 21.99 10.61 5.28
CA VAL A 244 22.33 11.26 6.54
C VAL A 244 23.78 11.77 6.54
N SER A 245 24.72 10.93 6.11
CA SER A 245 26.15 11.26 6.14
C SER A 245 26.57 12.32 5.13
N ALA A 246 25.87 12.42 3.99
CA ALA A 246 26.11 13.42 2.95
C ALA A 246 25.54 14.82 3.32
N TYR A 247 24.70 14.90 4.35
CA TYR A 247 24.05 16.15 4.73
C TYR A 247 25.06 17.22 5.17
N THR A 248 24.90 18.42 4.61
CA THR A 248 25.66 19.60 5.03
C THR A 248 24.68 20.72 5.35
N ALA A 249 24.73 21.23 6.59
CA ALA A 249 23.89 22.35 7.00
C ALA A 249 24.16 23.60 6.12
N PRO A 250 23.12 24.36 5.75
CA PRO A 250 23.28 25.55 4.93
C PRO A 250 24.05 26.63 5.68
N LYS A 251 24.86 27.40 4.94
CA LYS A 251 25.73 28.44 5.50
C LYS A 251 25.04 29.81 5.64
N ALA A 252 23.92 29.98 4.96
CA ALA A 252 23.13 31.20 4.93
C ALA A 252 21.66 30.89 4.67
N GLN A 253 20.78 31.81 5.05
CA GLN A 253 19.37 31.76 4.67
C GLN A 253 19.23 31.92 3.15
N SER A 254 18.20 31.31 2.56
CA SER A 254 17.81 31.54 1.16
C SER A 254 16.62 32.49 1.06
N ASP A 255 16.51 33.21 -0.05
CA ASP A 255 15.30 33.94 -0.44
C ASP A 255 14.42 33.12 -1.41
N ASP A 256 14.90 31.95 -1.84
CA ASP A 256 14.14 30.99 -2.64
C ASP A 256 13.43 29.99 -1.71
N PHE A 257 12.13 29.81 -1.89
CA PHE A 257 11.36 28.84 -1.12
C PHE A 257 11.61 27.40 -1.59
N SER A 258 12.06 27.21 -2.83
CA SER A 258 12.39 25.87 -3.34
C SER A 258 13.65 25.28 -2.69
N ASP A 259 14.48 26.09 -2.02
CA ASP A 259 15.66 25.58 -1.30
C ASP A 259 15.31 24.86 0.01
N TYR A 260 14.11 25.06 0.56
CA TYR A 260 13.68 24.51 1.87
C TYR A 260 14.64 24.81 3.03
N ILE A 261 15.33 25.94 2.95
CA ILE A 261 16.23 26.42 4.01
C ILE A 261 15.41 27.18 5.05
N CYS A 262 15.68 26.89 6.32
CA CYS A 262 15.09 27.60 7.43
C CYS A 262 16.08 27.84 8.57
N ASN A 263 15.80 28.88 9.35
CA ASN A 263 16.38 29.06 10.67
C ASN A 263 15.36 28.59 11.71
N TYR A 264 15.72 27.56 12.47
CA TYR A 264 14.88 26.95 13.50
C TYR A 264 15.62 26.95 14.84
N ALA A 265 15.07 27.65 15.83
CA ALA A 265 15.70 27.89 17.13
C ALA A 265 17.12 28.52 17.04
N GLY A 266 17.38 29.32 16.00
CA GLY A 266 18.67 30.00 15.80
C GLY A 266 19.63 29.25 14.87
N ASP A 267 19.40 27.97 14.60
CA ASP A 267 20.25 27.14 13.76
C ASP A 267 19.67 26.99 12.34
N LEU A 268 20.55 26.87 11.34
CA LEU A 268 20.16 26.74 9.94
C LEU A 268 20.03 25.27 9.53
N TYR A 269 18.93 24.93 8.88
CA TYR A 269 18.66 23.61 8.30
C TYR A 269 18.16 23.76 6.86
N GLN A 270 18.53 22.83 6.01
CA GLN A 270 17.86 22.57 4.74
C GLN A 270 17.04 21.29 4.89
N LEU A 271 15.73 21.32 4.63
CA LEU A 271 14.90 20.11 4.66
C LEU A 271 14.88 19.40 3.30
N PRO A 272 14.82 18.04 3.26
CA PRO A 272 14.88 17.13 4.41
C PRO A 272 16.23 17.19 5.15
N ALA A 273 16.19 17.13 6.48
CA ALA A 273 17.39 17.23 7.33
C ALA A 273 17.49 16.04 8.28
N PRO A 274 18.66 15.42 8.48
CA PRO A 274 18.81 14.32 9.42
C PRO A 274 18.45 14.71 10.86
N VAL A 275 17.82 13.79 11.60
CA VAL A 275 17.59 13.97 13.05
C VAL A 275 18.92 14.23 13.77
N SER A 276 20.00 13.55 13.37
CA SER A 276 21.35 13.78 13.89
C SER A 276 21.88 15.22 13.71
N ALA A 277 21.40 15.97 12.71
CA ALA A 277 21.75 17.39 12.56
C ALA A 277 21.11 18.25 13.65
N PHE A 278 19.87 17.94 14.06
CA PHE A 278 19.23 18.59 15.20
C PHE A 278 19.93 18.22 16.50
N ILE A 279 20.27 16.94 16.68
CA ILE A 279 21.01 16.48 17.88
C ILE A 279 22.35 17.22 18.03
N LYS A 280 23.09 17.39 16.93
CA LYS A 280 24.33 18.16 16.91
C LYS A 280 24.14 19.62 17.36
N ASN A 281 22.96 20.18 17.15
CA ASN A 281 22.59 21.53 17.56
C ASN A 281 21.92 21.56 18.95
N GLY A 282 22.04 20.50 19.75
CA GLY A 282 21.62 20.47 21.15
C GLY A 282 20.17 20.06 21.38
N TRP A 283 19.52 19.46 20.38
CA TRP A 283 18.24 18.77 20.57
C TRP A 283 18.46 17.35 21.11
N GLU A 284 17.52 16.85 21.90
CA GLU A 284 17.53 15.49 22.42
C GLU A 284 16.26 14.76 22.01
N ILE A 285 16.34 13.47 21.67
CA ILE A 285 15.13 12.68 21.38
C ILE A 285 14.36 12.46 22.68
N ASP A 286 13.10 12.88 22.69
CA ASP A 286 12.21 12.63 23.80
C ASP A 286 11.69 11.19 23.75
N THR A 287 12.16 10.36 24.66
CA THR A 287 11.73 8.95 24.79
C THR A 287 10.61 8.77 25.82
N THR A 288 10.15 9.86 26.45
CA THR A 288 9.15 9.79 27.55
C THR A 288 7.71 9.73 27.06
N ASN A 289 7.45 10.19 25.85
CA ASN A 289 6.15 10.07 25.21
C ASN A 289 6.08 8.76 24.42
N THR A 290 5.58 7.70 25.07
CA THR A 290 5.29 6.40 24.47
C THR A 290 3.79 6.13 24.38
N ASP A 291 2.96 7.13 24.70
CA ASP A 291 1.51 6.97 24.86
C ASP A 291 0.80 7.65 23.69
N SER A 292 0.41 6.89 22.67
CA SER A 292 -0.36 7.44 21.56
C SER A 292 -1.65 6.67 21.35
N SER A 293 -2.75 7.26 21.79
CA SER A 293 -4.07 7.05 21.19
C SER A 293 -4.17 7.66 19.77
N ASP A 294 -3.08 8.21 19.25
CA ASP A 294 -2.94 8.76 17.91
C ASP A 294 -2.53 7.61 16.95
N PRO A 295 -3.28 7.34 15.86
CA PRO A 295 -3.04 6.19 14.98
C PRO A 295 -1.66 6.19 14.26
N ILE A 296 -0.88 7.28 14.36
CA ILE A 296 0.52 7.32 13.92
C ILE A 296 1.39 7.56 15.15
N GLU A 297 1.89 6.46 15.74
CA GLU A 297 2.63 6.46 17.00
C GLU A 297 3.97 7.22 16.87
N CYS A 298 4.43 7.83 17.97
CA CYS A 298 5.79 8.35 18.03
C CYS A 298 6.78 7.18 18.01
N THR A 299 7.51 7.06 16.91
CA THR A 299 8.47 5.98 16.65
C THR A 299 9.84 6.32 17.26
N ASN A 300 9.87 6.77 18.52
CA ASN A 300 11.05 7.35 19.20
C ASN A 300 12.27 6.40 19.33
N SER A 301 12.20 5.22 18.72
CA SER A 301 13.28 4.24 18.63
C SER A 301 13.73 3.98 17.18
N SER A 302 12.81 3.70 16.26
CA SER A 302 13.14 3.29 14.88
C SER A 302 12.02 3.57 13.88
N VAL A 303 12.38 3.80 12.63
CA VAL A 303 11.44 3.96 11.51
C VAL A 303 11.60 2.77 10.55
N ASN A 304 10.50 2.17 10.09
CA ASN A 304 10.54 1.07 9.12
C ASN A 304 11.13 1.54 7.78
N ALA A 305 11.57 0.59 6.95
CA ALA A 305 12.03 0.90 5.59
C ALA A 305 10.93 1.57 4.76
N HIS A 306 11.28 2.65 4.06
CA HIS A 306 10.37 3.43 3.20
C HIS A 306 9.09 3.91 3.90
N ASP A 307 9.17 4.16 5.20
CA ASP A 307 8.03 4.52 6.04
C ASP A 307 8.26 5.85 6.77
N ARG A 308 7.16 6.44 7.23
CA ARG A 308 7.10 7.69 7.99
C ARG A 308 6.92 7.39 9.47
N GLY A 309 7.50 8.26 10.29
CA GLY A 309 7.31 8.23 11.74
C GLY A 309 7.15 9.63 12.31
N TRP A 310 6.75 9.70 13.57
CA TRP A 310 6.85 10.93 14.35
C TRP A 310 7.99 10.82 15.35
N VAL A 311 8.75 11.90 15.49
CA VAL A 311 9.75 12.07 16.55
C VAL A 311 9.40 13.28 17.38
N GLU A 312 9.61 13.16 18.69
CA GLU A 312 9.63 14.32 19.57
C GLU A 312 11.08 14.67 19.94
N LEU A 313 11.45 15.94 19.78
CA LEU A 313 12.76 16.45 20.19
C LEU A 313 12.61 17.53 21.26
N LYS A 314 13.51 17.54 22.25
CA LYS A 314 13.56 18.47 23.37
C LYS A 314 14.78 19.35 23.32
N ARG A 315 14.60 20.65 23.59
CA ARG A 315 15.69 21.61 23.81
C ARG A 315 15.16 22.79 24.62
N ASP A 316 15.90 23.22 25.64
CA ASP A 316 15.56 24.40 26.45
C ASP A 316 14.11 24.40 27.00
N ASN A 317 13.63 23.24 27.50
CA ASN A 317 12.24 22.98 27.94
C ASN A 317 11.16 23.07 26.85
N LYS A 318 11.53 23.21 25.58
CA LYS A 318 10.62 23.16 24.44
C LYS A 318 10.62 21.77 23.83
N VAL A 319 9.45 21.31 23.42
CA VAL A 319 9.24 20.04 22.71
C VAL A 319 8.77 20.36 21.30
N ILE A 320 9.35 19.69 20.31
CA ILE A 320 8.84 19.69 18.94
C ILE A 320 8.36 18.31 18.58
N ARG A 321 7.28 18.25 17.81
CA ARG A 321 6.87 17.05 17.09
C ARG A 321 7.17 17.26 15.61
N ALA A 322 8.01 16.38 15.04
CA ALA A 322 8.43 16.44 13.65
C ALA A 322 8.13 15.10 12.95
N ARG A 323 7.79 15.16 11.66
CA ARG A 323 7.66 13.93 10.86
C ARG A 323 9.03 13.57 10.33
N VAL A 324 9.37 12.29 10.44
CA VAL A 324 10.57 11.71 9.87
C VAL A 324 10.24 10.73 8.76
N PHE A 325 11.21 10.48 7.89
CA PHE A 325 11.16 9.46 6.85
C PHE A 325 12.46 8.65 6.85
N ASN A 326 12.33 7.37 6.51
CA ASN A 326 13.46 6.48 6.27
C ASN A 326 13.45 6.02 4.82
N SER A 327 14.35 6.56 4.01
CA SER A 327 14.49 6.23 2.59
C SER A 327 15.30 4.96 2.30
N THR A 328 15.64 4.18 3.33
CA THR A 328 16.48 2.98 3.18
C THR A 328 15.68 1.70 3.19
N ASP A 329 16.26 0.63 2.64
CA ASP A 329 15.69 -0.71 2.61
C ASP A 329 15.64 -1.42 3.98
N ASN A 330 16.23 -0.84 5.02
CA ASN A 330 16.22 -1.41 6.36
C ASN A 330 15.49 -0.49 7.32
N ALA A 331 14.82 -1.03 8.33
CA ALA A 331 14.48 -0.21 9.50
C ALA A 331 15.76 0.42 10.07
N VAL A 332 15.70 1.70 10.41
CA VAL A 332 16.83 2.45 10.98
C VAL A 332 16.46 3.05 12.33
N THR A 333 17.47 3.27 13.17
CA THR A 333 17.29 4.10 14.37
C THR A 333 16.82 5.51 14.00
N ILE A 334 16.03 6.13 14.86
CA ILE A 334 15.45 7.46 14.60
C ILE A 334 16.53 8.53 14.27
N GLU A 335 17.72 8.44 14.88
CA GLU A 335 18.87 9.32 14.61
C GLU A 335 19.36 9.27 13.16
N ASN A 336 19.10 8.15 12.48
CA ASN A 336 19.48 7.85 11.11
C ASN A 336 18.33 8.09 10.11
N SER A 337 17.24 8.71 10.55
CA SER A 337 16.14 9.17 9.69
C SER A 337 16.26 10.67 9.36
N THR A 338 15.45 11.14 8.41
CA THR A 338 15.40 12.56 8.00
C THR A 338 14.07 13.19 8.40
N ILE A 339 14.11 14.40 8.96
CA ILE A 339 12.93 15.24 9.19
C ILE A 339 12.45 15.79 7.85
N THR A 340 11.18 15.52 7.54
CA THR A 340 10.48 15.95 6.32
C THR A 340 9.32 16.88 6.61
N MET A 341 8.85 16.93 7.87
CA MET A 341 7.91 17.94 8.33
C MET A 341 8.40 18.61 9.60
N LEU A 342 8.45 19.94 9.58
CA LEU A 342 8.83 20.75 10.72
C LEU A 342 7.87 21.92 10.85
N SER A 343 7.40 22.16 12.08
CA SER A 343 6.50 23.28 12.35
C SER A 343 6.84 24.02 13.64
N SER A 344 6.35 25.24 13.75
CA SER A 344 6.22 25.94 15.02
C SER A 344 4.98 26.83 14.97
N ASP A 345 4.33 26.99 16.10
CA ASP A 345 3.18 27.87 16.26
C ASP A 345 3.23 28.71 17.54
N THR A 346 2.31 29.67 17.62
CA THR A 346 2.13 30.62 18.74
C THR A 346 1.06 30.18 19.74
N SER A 347 0.51 28.96 19.62
CA SER A 347 -0.63 28.53 20.45
C SER A 347 -0.27 28.36 21.93
N ASP A 348 0.98 27.99 22.21
CA ASP A 348 1.59 28.02 23.53
C ASP A 348 2.94 28.75 23.45
N LEU A 349 2.95 30.01 23.90
CA LEU A 349 4.11 30.91 23.86
C LEU A 349 5.33 30.36 24.62
N ASP A 350 5.12 29.53 25.65
CA ASP A 350 6.23 28.92 26.39
C ASP A 350 6.90 27.80 25.58
N SER A 351 6.18 27.24 24.60
CA SER A 351 6.67 26.19 23.67
C SER A 351 7.08 26.73 22.29
N THR A 352 6.68 27.96 21.93
CA THR A 352 6.95 28.54 20.60
C THR A 352 8.44 28.58 20.27
N ILE A 353 8.79 28.09 19.09
CA ILE A 353 10.17 28.08 18.60
C ILE A 353 10.34 29.16 17.54
N PRO A 354 11.38 30.01 17.64
CA PRO A 354 11.74 30.93 16.57
C PRO A 354 11.92 30.16 15.27
N PHE A 355 11.09 30.47 14.28
CA PHE A 355 11.09 29.81 12.98
C PHE A 355 11.08 30.88 11.89
N THR A 356 12.12 30.89 11.05
CA THR A 356 12.25 31.80 9.91
C THR A 356 12.51 31.02 8.64
N VAL A 357 11.71 31.27 7.60
CA VAL A 357 11.84 30.66 6.27
C VAL A 357 12.25 31.73 5.25
N SER A 358 12.28 31.37 3.96
CA SER A 358 12.76 32.24 2.89
C SER A 358 12.07 33.61 2.87
N LYS A 359 12.80 34.62 2.39
CA LYS A 359 12.37 36.04 2.41
C LYS A 359 12.12 36.59 3.82
N ASN A 360 12.77 36.03 4.82
CA ASN A 360 12.68 36.40 6.24
C ASN A 360 11.24 36.31 6.80
N ILE A 361 10.43 35.39 6.29
CA ILE A 361 9.10 35.15 6.84
C ILE A 361 9.21 34.42 8.18
N THR A 362 8.57 34.94 9.22
CA THR A 362 8.61 34.41 10.60
C THR A 362 7.25 34.58 11.28
N LEU A 363 7.06 33.91 12.42
CA LEU A 363 5.87 34.02 13.25
C LEU A 363 5.60 35.48 13.65
N GLY A 364 4.34 35.88 13.68
CA GLY A 364 3.88 37.23 13.99
C GLY A 364 3.98 38.25 12.85
N LYS A 365 4.56 37.91 11.69
CA LYS A 365 4.50 38.79 10.50
C LYS A 365 3.08 38.93 9.98
N SER A 366 2.78 40.07 9.38
CA SER A 366 1.43 40.36 8.86
C SER A 366 1.10 39.59 7.58
N LYS A 367 -0.19 39.37 7.32
CA LYS A 367 -0.73 38.85 6.06
C LYS A 367 -0.26 39.67 4.85
N ASP A 368 -0.15 40.99 4.99
CA ASP A 368 0.31 41.88 3.93
C ASP A 368 1.79 41.66 3.58
N GLU A 369 2.64 41.48 4.60
CA GLU A 369 4.04 41.12 4.40
C GLU A 369 4.20 39.75 3.74
N LEU A 370 3.41 38.76 4.17
CA LEU A 370 3.39 37.43 3.55
C LEU A 370 2.97 37.54 2.08
N THR A 371 1.85 38.21 1.79
CA THR A 371 1.34 38.42 0.43
C THR A 371 2.38 39.05 -0.48
N LYS A 372 3.09 40.06 0.03
CA LYS A 372 4.17 40.73 -0.70
C LYS A 372 5.36 39.79 -0.96
N ALA A 373 5.73 38.98 0.03
CA ALA A 373 6.82 38.01 -0.12
C ALA A 373 6.47 36.91 -1.13
N LEU A 374 5.21 36.49 -1.22
CA LEU A 374 4.76 35.43 -2.12
C LEU A 374 4.38 35.93 -3.53
N GLN A 375 4.55 37.22 -3.81
CA GLN A 375 4.23 37.79 -5.11
C GLN A 375 4.98 37.08 -6.24
N GLY A 376 4.22 36.53 -7.19
CA GLY A 376 4.74 35.78 -8.35
C GLY A 376 5.05 34.31 -8.08
N LEU A 377 4.81 33.81 -6.86
CA LEU A 377 4.92 32.39 -6.51
C LEU A 377 3.55 31.69 -6.59
N ASN A 378 3.57 30.38 -6.84
CA ASN A 378 2.36 29.57 -6.88
C ASN A 378 1.85 29.32 -5.46
N HIS A 379 0.76 29.98 -5.07
CA HIS A 379 0.17 29.85 -3.74
C HIS A 379 -1.35 30.01 -3.75
N GLU A 380 -1.99 29.36 -2.80
CA GLU A 380 -3.41 29.50 -2.46
C GLU A 380 -3.51 30.14 -1.09
N MET A 381 -4.31 31.20 -0.93
CA MET A 381 -4.44 31.90 0.34
C MET A 381 -5.89 32.32 0.58
N ASP A 382 -6.41 31.99 1.77
CA ASP A 382 -7.66 32.49 2.32
C ASP A 382 -7.42 33.38 3.56
N ASP A 383 -8.43 33.53 4.42
CA ASP A 383 -8.30 34.36 5.64
C ASP A 383 -7.53 33.71 6.78
N ARG A 384 -7.37 32.38 6.76
CA ARG A 384 -6.74 31.58 7.80
C ARG A 384 -5.56 30.76 7.28
N PHE A 385 -5.59 30.28 6.04
CA PHE A 385 -4.57 29.39 5.50
C PHE A 385 -3.90 30.03 4.29
N CYS A 386 -2.59 29.82 4.18
CA CYS A 386 -1.84 30.00 2.94
C CYS A 386 -1.01 28.75 2.67
N TYR A 387 -1.23 28.14 1.50
CA TYR A 387 -0.45 27.03 0.97
C TYR A 387 0.44 27.56 -0.14
N LEU A 388 1.75 27.46 0.04
CA LEU A 388 2.74 27.81 -0.97
C LEU A 388 3.36 26.54 -1.53
N TYR A 389 3.17 26.32 -2.84
CA TYR A 389 3.69 25.17 -3.57
C TYR A 389 5.05 25.56 -4.16
N ALA A 390 6.11 25.40 -3.36
CA ALA A 390 7.47 25.74 -3.75
C ALA A 390 8.02 24.61 -4.63
N THR A 391 7.83 24.68 -5.95
CA THR A 391 8.10 23.52 -6.81
C THR A 391 9.58 23.16 -6.90
N ASN A 392 9.95 21.96 -6.43
CA ASN A 392 11.17 21.22 -6.81
C ASN A 392 10.89 19.98 -7.68
N GLY A 393 9.63 19.79 -8.11
CA GLY A 393 9.21 18.66 -8.93
C GLY A 393 8.16 17.76 -8.28
N ASN A 394 7.94 17.88 -6.96
CA ASN A 394 6.81 17.27 -6.26
C ASN A 394 5.70 18.32 -6.01
N GLU A 395 4.46 18.00 -6.37
CA GLU A 395 3.30 18.88 -6.16
C GLU A 395 2.81 18.93 -4.71
N TYR A 396 3.20 17.95 -3.89
CA TYR A 396 2.80 17.84 -2.50
C TYR A 396 3.73 18.58 -1.54
N ASP A 397 4.96 18.90 -1.96
CA ASP A 397 5.89 19.70 -1.16
C ASP A 397 5.41 21.14 -1.04
N ARG A 398 5.30 21.62 0.20
CA ARG A 398 4.71 22.93 0.46
C ARG A 398 5.15 23.56 1.76
N TYR A 399 4.96 24.87 1.80
CA TYR A 399 4.86 25.61 3.04
C TYR A 399 3.40 25.82 3.39
N ILE A 400 3.06 25.66 4.67
CA ILE A 400 1.75 26.00 5.20
C ILE A 400 1.92 27.13 6.21
N PHE A 401 1.26 28.25 5.96
CA PHE A 401 1.14 29.36 6.89
C PHE A 401 -0.27 29.39 7.44
N ILE A 402 -0.43 29.37 8.76
CA ILE A 402 -1.72 29.60 9.41
C ILE A 402 -1.72 31.02 9.97
N LEU A 403 -2.77 31.77 9.66
CA LEU A 403 -2.97 33.17 10.02
C LEU A 403 -4.01 33.28 11.15
N ASP A 404 -3.72 34.14 12.12
CA ASP A 404 -4.71 34.63 13.07
C ASP A 404 -5.76 35.47 12.31
N THR A 405 -7.03 35.11 12.45
CA THR A 405 -8.11 35.77 11.71
C THR A 405 -8.44 37.18 12.21
N GLU A 406 -8.10 37.51 13.45
CA GLU A 406 -8.33 38.80 14.10
C GLU A 406 -7.16 39.77 13.89
N THR A 407 -5.94 39.35 14.24
CA THR A 407 -4.73 40.18 14.15
C THR A 407 -4.13 40.22 12.74
N LYS A 408 -4.52 39.25 11.88
CA LYS A 408 -3.97 39.06 10.53
C LYS A 408 -2.46 38.85 10.53
N THR A 409 -1.94 38.13 11.53
CA THR A 409 -0.53 37.73 11.62
C THR A 409 -0.34 36.23 11.44
N ILE A 410 0.88 35.79 11.11
CA ILE A 410 1.24 34.38 10.99
C ILE A 410 1.35 33.74 12.39
N ASP A 411 0.48 32.78 12.68
CA ASP A 411 0.47 31.99 13.93
C ASP A 411 1.24 30.69 13.82
N LYS A 412 1.25 30.06 12.64
CA LYS A 412 2.00 28.82 12.38
C LYS A 412 2.77 28.92 11.08
N ILE A 413 3.98 28.40 11.11
CA ILE A 413 4.75 28.07 9.91
C ILE A 413 5.02 26.57 9.94
N GLU A 414 4.81 25.91 8.81
CA GLU A 414 5.12 24.51 8.59
C GLU A 414 5.77 24.34 7.22
N ILE A 415 6.83 23.52 7.18
CA ILE A 415 7.37 22.95 5.96
C ILE A 415 6.93 21.50 5.94
N ASP A 416 6.24 21.08 4.89
CA ASP A 416 5.67 19.74 4.70
C ASP A 416 6.21 19.21 3.37
N LEU A 417 7.24 18.36 3.46
CA LEU A 417 7.84 17.69 2.30
C LEU A 417 7.30 16.27 2.21
N ASP A 418 6.66 15.97 1.10
CA ASP A 418 6.15 14.64 0.81
C ASP A 418 7.29 13.88 0.12
N GLU A 419 7.90 12.93 0.83
CA GLU A 419 8.72 11.93 0.13
C GLU A 419 7.70 10.99 -0.54
N ALA A 420 7.41 11.26 -1.81
CA ALA A 420 6.62 10.38 -2.65
C ALA A 420 7.41 9.08 -2.85
N ASP A 421 6.74 7.95 -2.60
CA ASP A 421 7.23 6.60 -2.91
C ASP A 421 7.60 6.42 -4.39
#